data_AF-A0A7G2CP81-F1
#
_entry.id   AF-A0A7G2CP81-F1
#
_cell.length_a   1.000
_cell.length_b   1.000
_cell.length_c   1.000
_cell.angle_alpha   90.00
_cell.angle_beta   90.00
_cell.angle_gamma   90.00
#
_symmetry.space_group_name_H-M   'P 1'
#
loop_
_entity.id
_entity.type
_entity.pdbx_description
1 polymer ?
#
loop_
_entity_poly.entity_id
_entity_poly.type
_entity_poly.pdbx_seq_one_letter_code
_entity_poly.pdbx_strand_id
1 'polypeptide(L)'
;MVSCCGFDCVPSDVGNYILHKEAKQRGEEVKSVRCYFDLKLAGISSGTAHSVGTVFDAMTRKDMDPCSLNGSDKAIRPHGAPSRKGMWYHWAMGTFSAPLATAGCNERVVRRTNYLMKSHASYEEAIVGGFFPMLKNTIGLYLMGVLFIIPPIRHWLLNKFFPLGVQKGPSEELKKNSHVRATFVGETDKKTVLTTSLVDDKDTYDATAVYLVACAVSASDLAKSNKIVPGVLTPCGAFGEKLVTLCLKNGMDVSTTISTEDKKTK
;
A
#
# COMPACT_ATOMS: atom_id res chain seq x y z
N MET A 1 -1.26 -10.91 -16.49
CA MET A 1 -0.32 -9.83 -16.12
C MET A 1 -0.46 -9.55 -14.63
N VAL A 2 0.67 -9.42 -13.91
CA VAL A 2 0.69 -8.97 -12.52
C VAL A 2 1.45 -7.66 -12.48
N SER A 3 0.81 -6.58 -12.05
CA SER A 3 1.42 -5.25 -11.92
C SER A 3 1.68 -4.92 -10.44
N CYS A 4 2.34 -3.78 -10.18
CA CYS A 4 2.54 -3.27 -8.82
C CYS A 4 3.37 -4.18 -7.90
N CYS A 5 4.33 -4.92 -8.48
CA CYS A 5 5.20 -5.88 -7.78
C CYS A 5 6.37 -5.24 -6.99
N GLY A 6 6.36 -3.91 -6.80
CA GLY A 6 7.40 -3.17 -6.08
C GLY A 6 6.98 -2.76 -4.68
N PHE A 7 7.83 -1.99 -3.99
CA PHE A 7 7.59 -1.53 -2.62
C PHE A 7 6.29 -0.76 -2.46
N ASP A 8 5.87 -0.03 -3.49
CA ASP A 8 4.71 0.85 -3.38
C ASP A 8 3.46 0.07 -2.91
N CYS A 9 3.20 -1.11 -3.50
CA CYS A 9 1.99 -1.86 -3.20
C CYS A 9 2.20 -3.21 -2.51
N VAL A 10 3.38 -3.86 -2.63
CA VAL A 10 3.58 -5.22 -2.09
C VAL A 10 3.40 -5.30 -0.56
N PRO A 11 3.97 -4.41 0.26
CA PRO A 11 3.76 -4.42 1.72
C PRO A 11 2.28 -4.29 2.08
N SER A 12 1.57 -3.35 1.44
CA SER A 12 0.14 -3.13 1.63
C SER A 12 -0.69 -4.37 1.29
N ASP A 13 -0.37 -4.99 0.16
CA ASP A 13 -1.06 -6.18 -0.34
C ASP A 13 -0.79 -7.42 0.54
N VAL A 14 0.47 -7.59 0.97
CA VAL A 14 0.91 -8.67 1.87
C VAL A 14 0.27 -8.54 3.25
N GLY A 15 0.33 -7.36 3.87
CA GLY A 15 -0.26 -7.13 5.20
C GLY A 15 -1.77 -7.36 5.20
N ASN A 16 -2.46 -6.88 4.16
CA ASN A 16 -3.88 -7.17 3.97
C ASN A 16 -4.16 -8.68 3.78
N TYR A 17 -3.38 -9.36 2.93
CA TYR A 17 -3.53 -10.79 2.69
C TYR A 17 -3.35 -11.62 3.97
N ILE A 18 -2.37 -11.28 4.81
CA ILE A 18 -2.12 -11.94 6.10
C ILE A 18 -3.34 -11.81 7.02
N LEU A 19 -3.91 -10.60 7.17
CA LEU A 19 -5.13 -10.40 7.98
C LEU A 19 -6.31 -11.26 7.49
N HIS A 20 -6.52 -11.32 6.17
CA HIS A 20 -7.56 -12.16 5.58
C HIS A 20 -7.33 -13.65 5.84
N LYS A 21 -6.08 -14.11 5.77
CA LYS A 21 -5.70 -15.49 6.06
C LYS A 21 -5.96 -15.84 7.52
N GLU A 22 -5.52 -14.99 8.45
CA GLU A 22 -5.72 -15.17 9.89
C GLU A 22 -7.21 -15.19 10.26
N ALA A 23 -8.02 -14.27 9.73
CA ALA A 23 -9.46 -14.27 9.94
C ALA A 23 -10.12 -15.57 9.41
N LYS A 24 -9.73 -16.00 8.21
CA LYS A 24 -10.27 -17.22 7.59
C LYS A 24 -9.96 -18.48 8.40
N GLN A 25 -8.77 -18.59 8.99
CA GLN A 25 -8.41 -19.71 9.87
C GLN A 25 -9.32 -19.78 11.12
N ARG A 26 -9.91 -18.66 11.52
CA ARG A 26 -10.85 -18.55 12.65
C ARG A 26 -12.32 -18.70 12.23
N GLY A 27 -12.58 -18.92 10.94
CA GLY A 27 -13.94 -18.90 10.39
C GLY A 27 -14.61 -17.52 10.57
N GLU A 28 -13.83 -16.45 10.38
CA GLU A 28 -14.25 -15.05 10.44
C GLU A 28 -13.97 -14.36 9.10
N GLU A 29 -14.69 -13.29 8.81
CA GLU A 29 -14.50 -12.46 7.63
C GLU A 29 -14.02 -11.07 8.01
N VAL A 30 -12.94 -10.59 7.40
CA VAL A 30 -12.50 -9.19 7.56
C VAL A 30 -13.52 -8.25 6.92
N LYS A 31 -13.97 -7.23 7.66
CA LYS A 31 -14.88 -6.18 7.21
C LYS A 31 -14.16 -4.89 6.85
N SER A 32 -13.12 -4.53 7.59
CA SER A 32 -12.32 -3.35 7.31
C SER A 32 -10.86 -3.58 7.67
N VAL A 33 -9.97 -2.91 6.94
CA VAL A 33 -8.53 -2.87 7.21
C VAL A 33 -8.09 -1.42 7.13
N ARG A 34 -7.37 -0.99 8.16
CA ARG A 34 -6.72 0.34 8.21
C ARG A 34 -5.23 0.13 8.31
N CYS A 35 -4.48 0.65 7.36
CA CYS A 35 -3.03 0.57 7.34
C CYS A 35 -2.42 1.91 7.76
N TYR A 36 -1.51 1.84 8.73
CA TYR A 36 -0.81 2.99 9.27
C TYR A 36 0.68 2.82 9.04
N PHE A 37 1.21 3.63 8.14
CA PHE A 37 2.61 3.67 7.77
C PHE A 37 3.38 4.64 8.67
N ASP A 38 4.45 4.15 9.30
CA ASP A 38 5.52 4.96 9.86
C ASP A 38 6.73 4.84 8.93
N LEU A 39 6.91 5.89 8.12
CA LEU A 39 7.88 5.91 7.03
C LEU A 39 8.85 7.06 7.19
N LYS A 40 10.12 6.74 7.07
CA LYS A 40 11.16 7.70 6.73
C LYS A 40 11.78 7.27 5.42
N LEU A 41 11.41 7.96 4.34
CA LEU A 41 11.87 7.62 2.99
C LEU A 41 13.29 8.14 2.75
N ALA A 42 14.11 7.35 2.03
CA ALA A 42 15.43 7.76 1.58
C ALA A 42 15.39 8.90 0.55
N GLY A 43 14.25 9.09 -0.11
CA GLY A 43 14.02 10.12 -1.12
C GLY A 43 13.38 9.55 -2.39
N ILE A 44 13.10 10.43 -3.34
CA ILE A 44 12.53 10.06 -4.65
C ILE A 44 13.58 10.19 -5.74
N SER A 45 13.64 9.18 -6.61
CA SER A 45 14.50 9.19 -7.78
C SER A 45 13.85 10.00 -8.90
N SER A 46 14.65 10.45 -9.87
CA SER A 46 14.12 11.07 -11.08
C SER A 46 13.11 10.15 -11.78
N GLY A 47 13.38 8.85 -11.84
CA GLY A 47 12.47 7.86 -12.43
C GLY A 47 11.13 7.80 -11.70
N THR A 48 11.13 7.84 -10.37
CA THR A 48 9.91 7.85 -9.54
C THR A 48 9.12 9.14 -9.80
N ALA A 49 9.76 10.30 -9.81
CA ALA A 49 9.11 11.58 -10.04
C ALA A 49 8.44 11.65 -11.43
N HIS A 50 9.13 11.18 -12.48
CA HIS A 50 8.59 11.11 -13.84
C HIS A 50 7.49 10.05 -13.99
N SER A 51 7.56 8.95 -13.22
CA SER A 51 6.47 7.97 -13.18
C SER A 51 5.20 8.58 -12.62
N VAL A 52 5.30 9.36 -11.54
CA VAL A 52 4.16 10.15 -11.01
C VAL A 52 3.65 11.13 -12.08
N GLY A 53 4.57 11.82 -12.77
CA GLY A 53 4.20 12.73 -13.87
C GLY A 53 3.36 12.03 -14.95
N THR A 54 3.84 10.88 -15.41
CA THR A 54 3.15 10.03 -16.40
C THR A 54 1.76 9.60 -15.93
N VAL A 55 1.60 9.30 -14.63
CA VAL A 55 0.27 8.99 -14.06
C VAL A 55 -0.67 10.19 -14.22
N PHE A 56 -0.23 11.41 -13.91
CA PHE A 56 -1.05 12.62 -14.10
C PHE A 56 -1.36 12.92 -15.58
N ASP A 57 -0.47 12.56 -16.51
CA ASP A 57 -0.70 12.70 -17.95
C ASP A 57 -1.70 11.68 -18.48
N ALA A 58 -1.65 10.44 -17.98
CA ALA A 58 -2.47 9.33 -18.48
C ALA A 58 -3.82 9.17 -17.77
N MET A 59 -3.96 9.71 -16.55
CA MET A 59 -5.15 9.48 -15.73
C MET A 59 -6.41 10.08 -16.36
N THR A 60 -7.49 9.32 -16.30
CA THR A 60 -8.81 9.73 -16.75
C THR A 60 -9.78 9.81 -15.58
N ARG A 61 -10.99 10.33 -15.84
CA ARG A 61 -12.06 10.36 -14.83
C ARG A 61 -12.44 8.95 -14.32
N LYS A 62 -12.26 7.91 -15.13
CA LYS A 62 -12.55 6.52 -14.71
C LYS A 62 -11.57 6.04 -13.63
N ASP A 63 -10.33 6.50 -13.69
CA ASP A 63 -9.29 6.13 -12.73
C ASP A 63 -9.52 6.77 -11.34
N MET A 64 -10.34 7.82 -11.29
CA MET A 64 -10.76 8.47 -10.05
C MET A 64 -11.75 7.63 -9.23
N ASP A 65 -12.36 6.59 -9.80
CA ASP A 65 -13.14 5.61 -9.02
C ASP A 65 -12.21 4.86 -8.04
N PRO A 66 -12.45 4.90 -6.72
CA PRO A 66 -11.66 4.15 -5.73
C PRO A 66 -11.68 2.63 -5.92
N CYS A 67 -12.62 2.12 -6.73
CA CYS A 67 -12.78 0.72 -7.11
C CYS A 67 -12.53 0.50 -8.62
N SER A 68 -11.79 1.39 -9.30
CA SER A 68 -11.56 1.34 -10.75
C SER A 68 -10.95 0.02 -11.25
N LEU A 69 -10.17 -0.67 -10.40
CA LEU A 69 -9.56 -1.96 -10.73
C LEU A 69 -10.51 -3.16 -10.51
N ASN A 70 -11.65 -2.96 -9.85
CA ASN A 70 -12.60 -4.03 -9.51
C ASN A 70 -13.55 -4.31 -10.68
N GLY A 71 -13.92 -5.59 -10.82
CA GLY A 71 -14.92 -5.99 -11.81
C GLY A 71 -16.29 -5.35 -11.58
N SER A 72 -17.20 -5.58 -12.53
CA SER A 72 -18.57 -5.03 -12.50
C SER A 72 -19.49 -5.72 -11.48
N ASP A 73 -19.07 -6.82 -10.89
CA ASP A 73 -19.84 -7.53 -9.88
C ASP A 73 -19.96 -6.67 -8.61
N LYS A 74 -21.12 -6.03 -8.47
CA LYS A 74 -21.44 -5.17 -7.34
C LYS A 74 -21.58 -5.94 -6.04
N ALA A 75 -21.85 -7.26 -6.09
CA ALA A 75 -21.96 -8.06 -4.89
C ALA A 75 -20.61 -8.04 -4.15
N ILE A 76 -19.49 -8.18 -4.87
CA ILE A 76 -18.13 -8.35 -4.31
C ILE A 76 -17.45 -7.02 -3.96
N ARG A 77 -17.93 -5.88 -4.48
CA ARG A 77 -17.35 -4.58 -4.17
C ARG A 77 -17.51 -4.25 -2.69
N PRO A 78 -16.55 -3.52 -2.08
CA PRO A 78 -16.69 -3.10 -0.69
C PRO A 78 -17.87 -2.15 -0.54
N HIS A 79 -18.56 -2.22 0.60
CA HIS A 79 -19.70 -1.33 0.91
C HIS A 79 -19.29 0.15 0.95
N GLY A 80 -18.02 0.42 1.23
CA GLY A 80 -17.42 1.74 1.14
C GLY A 80 -15.95 1.68 0.76
N ALA A 81 -15.48 2.74 0.12
CA ALA A 81 -14.06 2.97 -0.13
C ALA A 81 -13.65 4.26 0.61
N PRO A 82 -13.49 4.19 1.94
CA PRO A 82 -13.13 5.36 2.73
C PRO A 82 -11.76 5.87 2.26
N SER A 83 -11.64 7.18 2.17
CA SER A 83 -10.37 7.87 1.99
C SER A 83 -10.44 9.14 2.82
N ARG A 84 -9.68 9.16 3.91
CA ARG A 84 -9.68 10.30 4.83
C ARG A 84 -8.91 11.46 4.21
N LYS A 85 -9.51 12.65 4.33
CA LYS A 85 -8.91 13.91 3.89
C LYS A 85 -8.36 14.65 5.10
N GLY A 86 -7.25 15.34 4.90
CA GLY A 86 -6.61 16.12 5.95
C GLY A 86 -5.96 15.28 7.05
N MET A 87 -5.46 15.97 8.07
CA MET A 87 -4.83 15.38 9.24
C MET A 87 -5.87 15.08 10.33
N TRP A 88 -5.72 13.98 11.05
CA TRP A 88 -6.55 13.65 12.22
C TRP A 88 -5.73 13.03 13.35
N TYR A 89 -6.29 12.97 14.55
CA TYR A 89 -5.67 12.29 15.69
C TYR A 89 -6.20 10.86 15.82
N HIS A 90 -5.30 9.91 16.02
CA HIS A 90 -5.63 8.50 16.20
C HIS A 90 -5.47 8.08 17.66
N TRP A 91 -6.57 8.14 18.42
CA TRP A 91 -6.60 7.91 19.87
C TRP A 91 -5.95 6.60 20.31
N ALA A 92 -6.27 5.49 19.66
CA ALA A 92 -5.75 4.17 20.05
C ALA A 92 -4.23 4.00 19.83
N MET A 93 -3.61 4.86 19.01
CA MET A 93 -2.15 4.84 18.78
C MET A 93 -1.44 6.03 19.42
N GLY A 94 -2.19 6.97 20.01
CA GLY A 94 -1.62 8.18 20.60
C GLY A 94 -0.90 9.11 19.61
N THR A 95 -1.17 9.01 18.30
CA THR A 95 -0.40 9.67 17.23
C THR A 95 -1.29 10.46 16.27
N PHE A 96 -0.70 11.38 15.50
CA PHE A 96 -1.40 12.02 14.39
C PHE A 96 -1.27 11.17 13.12
N SER A 97 -2.30 11.24 12.28
CA SER A 97 -2.34 10.59 10.98
C SER A 97 -2.59 11.63 9.90
N ALA A 98 -2.03 11.41 8.72
CA ALA A 98 -2.22 12.24 7.55
C ALA A 98 -2.36 11.38 6.28
N PRO A 99 -2.83 11.93 5.16
CA PRO A 99 -2.93 11.19 3.92
C PRO A 99 -1.53 10.80 3.42
N LEU A 100 -1.39 9.55 2.98
CA LEU A 100 -0.17 9.03 2.38
C LEU A 100 -0.22 9.26 0.85
N ALA A 101 0.87 9.74 0.26
CA ALA A 101 0.91 10.12 -1.16
C ALA A 101 0.57 8.95 -2.11
N THR A 102 0.97 7.73 -1.74
CA THR A 102 0.83 6.51 -2.54
C THR A 102 -0.49 5.78 -2.29
N ALA A 103 -1.25 6.17 -1.25
CA ALA A 103 -2.53 5.55 -0.88
C ALA A 103 -3.51 5.50 -2.06
N GLY A 104 -3.53 6.53 -2.90
CA GLY A 104 -4.38 6.56 -4.09
C GLY A 104 -4.17 5.36 -5.03
N CYS A 105 -2.93 4.91 -5.19
CA CYS A 105 -2.62 3.72 -5.99
C CYS A 105 -2.84 2.45 -5.17
N ASN A 106 -2.24 2.39 -3.98
CA ASN A 106 -2.18 1.19 -3.15
C ASN A 106 -3.57 0.68 -2.75
N GLU A 107 -4.45 1.57 -2.31
CA GLU A 107 -5.78 1.19 -1.87
C GLU A 107 -6.59 0.52 -3.01
N ARG A 108 -6.40 0.95 -4.26
CA ARG A 108 -7.05 0.32 -5.43
C ARG A 108 -6.51 -1.08 -5.68
N VAL A 109 -5.19 -1.26 -5.55
CA VAL A 109 -4.52 -2.56 -5.69
C VAL A 109 -5.01 -3.51 -4.59
N VAL A 110 -5.04 -3.08 -3.34
CA VAL A 110 -5.51 -3.91 -2.23
C VAL A 110 -7.00 -4.23 -2.35
N ARG A 111 -7.84 -3.25 -2.71
CA ARG A 111 -9.28 -3.52 -2.98
C ARG A 111 -9.47 -4.52 -4.13
N ARG A 112 -8.57 -4.53 -5.11
CA ARG A 112 -8.55 -5.54 -6.17
C ARG A 112 -8.17 -6.92 -5.64
N THR A 113 -7.20 -7.02 -4.73
CA THR A 113 -6.89 -8.26 -4.03
C THR A 113 -8.10 -8.77 -3.23
N ASN A 114 -8.77 -7.89 -2.48
CA ASN A 114 -9.99 -8.25 -1.75
C ASN A 114 -11.06 -8.78 -2.70
N TYR A 115 -11.28 -8.11 -3.83
CA TYR A 115 -12.21 -8.56 -4.86
C TYR A 115 -11.84 -9.95 -5.42
N LEU A 116 -10.56 -10.21 -5.69
CA LEU A 116 -10.07 -11.50 -6.17
C LEU A 116 -10.26 -12.61 -5.12
N MET A 117 -10.12 -12.28 -3.84
CA MET A 117 -10.37 -13.17 -2.69
C MET A 117 -11.85 -13.30 -2.32
N LYS A 118 -12.77 -12.66 -3.07
CA LYS A 118 -14.21 -12.62 -2.79
C LYS A 118 -14.55 -11.97 -1.44
N SER A 119 -13.77 -10.97 -1.03
CA SER A 119 -14.01 -10.19 0.18
C SER A 119 -14.51 -8.79 -0.14
N HIS A 120 -15.44 -8.32 0.68
CA HIS A 120 -16.01 -6.97 0.66
C HIS A 120 -15.27 -6.00 1.59
N ALA A 121 -14.10 -6.38 2.12
CA ALA A 121 -13.40 -5.58 3.10
C ALA A 121 -13.01 -4.21 2.53
N SER A 122 -13.35 -3.14 3.27
CA SER A 122 -12.83 -1.81 2.98
C SER A 122 -11.36 -1.73 3.37
N TYR A 123 -10.59 -0.92 2.64
CA TYR A 123 -9.17 -0.71 2.90
C TYR A 123 -8.85 0.78 2.80
N GLU A 124 -8.09 1.32 3.76
CA GLU A 124 -7.57 2.69 3.74
C GLU A 124 -6.12 2.74 4.26
N GLU A 125 -5.32 3.66 3.73
CA GLU A 125 -3.93 3.87 4.17
C GLU A 125 -3.71 5.30 4.67
N ALA A 126 -2.88 5.42 5.70
CA ALA A 126 -2.45 6.69 6.25
C ALA A 126 -0.98 6.64 6.66
N ILE A 127 -0.32 7.79 6.65
CA ILE A 127 0.97 7.96 7.33
C ILE A 127 0.73 8.46 8.75
N VAL A 128 1.56 8.03 9.71
CA VAL A 128 1.47 8.44 11.11
C VAL A 128 2.73 9.15 11.61
N GLY A 129 2.57 9.99 12.63
CA GLY A 129 3.68 10.67 13.28
C GLY A 129 3.24 11.81 14.20
N GLY A 130 4.20 12.65 14.61
CA GLY A 130 3.90 13.83 15.42
C GLY A 130 3.06 14.89 14.68
N PHE A 131 2.44 15.80 15.45
CA PHE A 131 1.58 16.87 14.92
C PHE A 131 2.23 17.68 13.79
N PHE A 132 3.42 18.25 14.04
CA PHE A 132 4.08 19.12 13.05
C PHE A 132 4.51 18.37 11.77
N PRO A 133 5.15 17.18 11.85
CA PRO A 133 5.40 16.36 10.66
C PRO A 133 4.14 16.06 9.85
N MET A 134 3.04 15.67 10.49
CA MET A 134 1.79 15.30 9.81
C MET A 134 1.09 16.52 9.19
N LEU A 135 1.16 17.68 9.84
CA LEU A 135 0.65 18.93 9.29
C LEU A 135 1.44 19.33 8.04
N LYS A 136 2.78 19.28 8.11
CA LYS A 136 3.66 19.55 6.97
C LYS A 136 3.41 18.58 5.82
N ASN A 137 3.26 17.28 6.11
CA ASN A 137 2.94 16.26 5.11
C ASN A 137 1.62 16.57 4.42
N THR A 138 0.57 16.89 5.19
CA THR A 138 -0.77 17.19 4.66
C THR A 138 -0.74 18.40 3.73
N ILE A 139 -0.15 19.52 4.17
CA ILE A 139 -0.04 20.74 3.36
C ILE A 139 0.81 20.48 2.11
N GLY A 140 1.96 19.83 2.27
CA GLY A 140 2.88 19.51 1.18
C GLY A 140 2.24 18.63 0.11
N LEU A 141 1.51 17.59 0.53
CA LEU A 141 0.81 16.68 -0.38
C LEU A 141 -0.26 17.41 -1.19
N TYR A 142 -1.11 18.22 -0.54
CA TYR A 142 -2.16 18.95 -1.26
C TYR A 142 -1.59 20.02 -2.20
N LEU A 143 -0.58 20.78 -1.74
CA LEU A 143 0.10 21.76 -2.57
C LEU A 143 0.74 21.09 -3.79
N MET A 144 1.42 19.95 -3.58
CA MET A 144 2.01 19.20 -4.68
C MET A 144 0.97 18.61 -5.62
N GLY A 145 -0.15 18.11 -5.10
CA GLY A 145 -1.28 17.67 -5.92
C GLY A 145 -1.79 18.78 -6.84
N VAL A 146 -2.02 19.99 -6.33
CA VAL A 146 -2.47 21.14 -7.14
C VAL A 146 -1.45 21.49 -8.22
N LEU A 147 -0.15 21.56 -7.85
CA LEU A 147 0.90 21.91 -8.80
C LEU A 147 1.08 20.84 -9.89
N PHE A 148 0.92 19.57 -9.55
CA PHE A 148 1.03 18.46 -10.50
C PHE A 148 -0.19 18.30 -11.40
N ILE A 149 -1.38 18.79 -11.01
CA ILE A 149 -2.56 18.80 -11.90
C ILE A 149 -2.36 19.73 -13.10
N ILE A 150 -1.60 20.82 -12.94
CA ILE A 150 -1.39 21.83 -13.98
C ILE A 150 -0.22 21.41 -14.88
N PRO A 151 -0.44 20.96 -16.13
CA PRO A 151 0.61 20.36 -16.96
C PRO A 151 1.87 21.23 -17.15
N PRO A 152 1.80 22.52 -17.52
CA PRO A 152 3.03 23.31 -17.71
C PRO A 152 3.86 23.46 -16.43
N ILE A 153 3.20 23.58 -15.27
CA ILE A 153 3.86 23.67 -13.96
C ILE A 153 4.51 22.33 -13.61
N ARG A 154 3.78 21.22 -13.78
CA ARG A 154 4.29 19.86 -13.58
C ARG A 154 5.55 19.61 -14.40
N HIS A 155 5.50 19.84 -15.72
CA HIS A 155 6.65 19.60 -16.60
C HIS A 155 7.85 20.46 -16.23
N TRP A 156 7.62 21.73 -15.86
CA TRP A 156 8.69 22.60 -15.38
C TRP A 156 9.33 22.09 -14.08
N LEU A 157 8.52 21.67 -13.09
CA LEU A 157 9.01 21.09 -11.84
C LEU A 157 9.84 19.83 -12.08
N LEU A 158 9.33 18.91 -12.91
CA LEU A 158 10.02 17.69 -13.26
C LEU A 158 11.35 17.97 -13.96
N ASN A 159 11.37 18.86 -14.95
CA ASN A 159 12.61 19.18 -15.68
C ASN A 159 13.63 19.92 -14.81
N LYS A 160 13.19 20.76 -13.88
CA LYS A 160 14.07 21.55 -13.02
C LYS A 160 14.68 20.73 -11.89
N PHE A 161 13.88 19.92 -11.20
CA PHE A 161 14.31 19.20 -10.00
C PHE A 161 14.67 17.73 -10.27
N PHE A 162 14.14 17.14 -11.33
CA PHE A 162 14.33 15.75 -11.72
C PHE A 162 14.68 15.63 -13.21
N PRO A 163 15.74 16.31 -13.71
CA PRO A 163 16.06 16.30 -15.13
C PRO A 163 16.29 14.87 -15.65
N LEU A 164 15.68 14.56 -16.80
CA LEU A 164 15.89 13.29 -17.50
C LEU A 164 17.35 13.18 -17.95
N GLY A 165 17.93 11.97 -17.86
CA GLY A 165 19.32 11.69 -18.23
C GLY A 165 20.31 11.68 -17.06
N VAL A 166 19.93 12.22 -15.90
CA VAL A 166 20.69 12.07 -14.65
C VAL A 166 20.00 11.03 -13.78
N GLN A 167 20.50 9.80 -13.79
CA GLN A 167 20.00 8.73 -12.92
C GLN A 167 20.50 8.95 -11.50
N LYS A 168 19.78 9.79 -10.74
CA LYS A 168 20.07 10.08 -9.34
C LYS A 168 19.03 9.40 -8.46
N GLY A 169 19.44 8.30 -7.84
CA GLY A 169 18.71 7.71 -6.71
C GLY A 169 19.08 8.39 -5.38
N PRO A 170 18.44 7.99 -4.28
CA PRO A 170 18.86 8.43 -2.95
C PRO A 170 20.30 8.01 -2.67
N SER A 171 21.03 8.80 -1.87
CA SER A 171 22.39 8.43 -1.45
C SER A 171 22.34 7.23 -0.50
N GLU A 172 23.43 6.46 -0.44
CA GLU A 172 23.57 5.34 0.49
C GLU A 172 23.36 5.76 1.95
N GLU A 173 23.76 6.99 2.31
CA GLU A 173 23.51 7.55 3.64
C GLU A 173 22.01 7.74 3.91
N LEU A 174 21.26 8.27 2.95
CA LEU A 174 19.82 8.44 3.08
C LEU A 174 19.09 7.09 3.10
N LYS A 175 19.55 6.11 2.33
CA LYS A 175 19.05 4.73 2.35
C LYS A 175 19.25 4.09 3.73
N LYS A 176 20.46 4.16 4.28
CA LYS A 176 20.77 3.64 5.64
C LYS A 176 19.97 4.30 6.76
N ASN A 177 19.58 5.56 6.56
CA ASN A 177 18.81 6.34 7.53
C ASN A 177 17.29 6.27 7.29
N SER A 178 16.84 5.47 6.33
CA SER A 178 15.43 5.24 6.03
C SER A 178 14.86 4.10 6.88
N HIS A 179 13.55 4.08 7.07
CA HIS A 179 12.87 2.98 7.74
C HIS A 179 11.47 2.78 7.19
N VAL A 180 11.03 1.52 7.21
CA VAL A 180 9.68 1.14 6.82
C VAL A 180 9.03 0.35 7.94
N ARG A 181 7.95 0.90 8.48
CA ARG A 181 7.04 0.17 9.37
C ARG A 181 5.61 0.41 8.94
N ALA A 182 4.80 -0.63 8.98
CA ALA A 182 3.37 -0.55 8.71
C ALA A 182 2.60 -1.37 9.74
N THR A 183 1.53 -0.80 10.27
CA THR A 183 0.59 -1.48 11.18
C THR A 183 -0.76 -1.57 10.50
N PHE A 184 -1.22 -2.80 10.29
CA PHE A 184 -2.52 -3.12 9.70
C PHE A 184 -3.48 -3.52 10.79
N VAL A 185 -4.59 -2.79 10.92
CA VAL A 185 -5.65 -3.07 11.89
C VAL A 185 -6.87 -3.56 11.12
N GLY A 186 -7.11 -4.87 11.18
CA GLY A 186 -8.26 -5.54 10.59
C GLY A 186 -9.37 -5.76 11.61
N GLU A 187 -10.60 -5.41 11.27
CA GLU A 187 -11.79 -5.71 12.07
C GLU A 187 -12.63 -6.78 11.35
N THR A 188 -13.01 -7.83 12.07
CA THR A 188 -13.81 -8.94 11.52
C THR A 188 -15.31 -8.77 11.74
N ASP A 189 -16.11 -9.59 11.06
CA ASP A 189 -17.56 -9.72 11.24
C ASP A 189 -17.96 -10.13 12.66
N LYS A 190 -17.06 -10.75 13.42
CA LYS A 190 -17.25 -11.10 14.85
C LYS A 190 -16.65 -10.07 15.82
N LYS A 191 -16.27 -8.87 15.35
CA LYS A 191 -15.61 -7.82 16.13
C LYS A 191 -14.27 -8.22 16.74
N THR A 192 -13.62 -9.24 16.17
CA THR A 192 -12.22 -9.51 16.47
C THR A 192 -11.37 -8.44 15.78
N VAL A 193 -10.41 -7.89 16.51
CA VAL A 193 -9.41 -6.98 15.97
C VAL A 193 -8.11 -7.76 15.79
N LEU A 194 -7.67 -7.85 14.55
CA LEU A 194 -6.41 -8.45 14.13
C LEU A 194 -5.43 -7.31 13.83
N THR A 195 -4.28 -7.28 14.49
CA THR A 195 -3.25 -6.26 14.25
C THR A 195 -1.99 -6.92 13.72
N THR A 196 -1.65 -6.68 12.46
CA THR A 196 -0.42 -7.16 11.83
C THR A 196 0.57 -6.01 11.71
N SER A 197 1.75 -6.14 12.29
CA SER A 197 2.87 -5.21 12.13
C SER A 197 3.88 -5.79 11.15
N LEU A 198 4.30 -4.97 10.18
CA LEU A 198 5.31 -5.26 9.18
C LEU A 198 6.47 -4.28 9.34
N VAL A 199 7.70 -4.81 9.39
CA VAL A 199 8.94 -4.03 9.41
C VAL A 199 9.88 -4.55 8.33
N ASP A 200 10.55 -3.65 7.62
CA ASP A 200 11.64 -3.99 6.71
C ASP A 200 12.79 -3.00 6.92
N ASP A 201 13.99 -3.53 7.17
CA ASP A 201 15.20 -2.73 7.40
C ASP A 201 15.78 -2.16 6.09
N LYS A 202 15.30 -2.63 4.94
CA LYS A 202 15.70 -2.12 3.63
C LYS A 202 14.98 -0.81 3.33
N ASP A 203 15.66 0.06 2.58
CA ASP A 203 14.99 1.20 1.99
C ASP A 203 14.02 0.75 0.88
N THR A 204 13.17 1.66 0.42
CA THR A 204 12.12 1.36 -0.55
C THR A 204 12.64 0.87 -1.91
N TYR A 205 13.86 1.24 -2.32
CA TYR A 205 14.44 0.77 -3.59
C TYR A 205 15.00 -0.64 -3.47
N ASP A 206 15.77 -0.92 -2.42
CA ASP A 206 16.32 -2.26 -2.19
C ASP A 206 15.18 -3.25 -1.90
N ALA A 207 14.17 -2.84 -1.12
CA ALA A 207 12.95 -3.62 -0.92
C ALA A 207 12.18 -3.85 -2.23
N THR A 208 12.09 -2.85 -3.12
CA THR A 208 11.48 -3.02 -4.45
C THR A 208 12.18 -4.09 -5.26
N ALA A 209 13.52 -4.11 -5.28
CA ALA A 209 14.27 -5.14 -5.99
C ALA A 209 13.96 -6.55 -5.46
N VAL A 210 13.92 -6.70 -4.14
CA VAL A 210 13.55 -7.98 -3.49
C VAL A 210 12.14 -8.42 -3.87
N TYR A 211 11.16 -7.52 -3.81
CA TYR A 211 9.76 -7.86 -4.10
C TYR A 211 9.52 -8.20 -5.56
N LEU A 212 10.22 -7.53 -6.49
CA LEU A 212 10.19 -7.87 -7.92
C LEU A 212 10.70 -9.30 -8.15
N VAL A 213 11.82 -9.67 -7.51
CA VAL A 213 12.37 -11.02 -7.61
C VAL A 213 11.43 -12.05 -6.96
N ALA A 214 10.87 -11.76 -5.78
CA ALA A 214 9.92 -12.64 -5.12
C ALA A 214 8.67 -12.91 -5.97
N CYS A 215 8.14 -11.88 -6.63
CA CYS A 215 7.04 -12.00 -7.58
C CYS A 215 7.44 -12.83 -8.81
N ALA A 216 8.63 -12.59 -9.38
CA ALA A 216 9.12 -13.31 -10.56
C ALA A 216 9.33 -14.82 -10.26
N VAL A 217 9.90 -15.15 -9.11
CA VAL A 217 10.06 -16.54 -8.64
C VAL A 217 8.68 -17.19 -8.45
N SER A 218 7.73 -16.48 -7.83
CA SER A 218 6.36 -16.98 -7.67
C SER A 218 5.67 -17.24 -9.01
N ALA A 219 5.82 -16.34 -9.98
CA ALA A 219 5.30 -16.52 -11.34
C ALA A 219 5.92 -17.72 -12.05
N SER A 220 7.24 -17.92 -11.92
CA SER A 220 7.96 -19.07 -12.48
C SER A 220 7.46 -20.40 -11.92
N ASP A 221 7.24 -20.47 -10.60
CA ASP A 221 6.71 -21.67 -9.95
C ASP A 221 5.25 -21.98 -10.37
N LEU A 222 4.40 -20.95 -10.52
CA LEU A 222 3.03 -21.12 -11.04
C LEU A 222 3.03 -21.59 -12.51
N ALA A 223 3.96 -21.10 -13.32
CA ALA A 223 4.12 -21.53 -14.71
C ALA A 223 4.50 -23.00 -14.79
N LYS A 224 5.50 -23.44 -14.00
CA LYS A 224 5.93 -24.85 -13.95
C LYS A 224 4.84 -25.80 -13.48
N SER A 225 3.94 -25.33 -12.61
CA SER A 225 2.84 -26.14 -12.08
C SER A 225 1.54 -26.03 -12.88
N ASN A 226 1.54 -25.31 -14.02
CA ASN A 226 0.37 -25.03 -14.85
C ASN A 226 -0.83 -24.45 -14.07
N LYS A 227 -0.54 -23.60 -13.08
CA LYS A 227 -1.53 -22.94 -12.19
C LYS A 227 -1.67 -21.44 -12.47
N ILE A 228 -1.31 -21.01 -13.68
CA ILE A 228 -1.44 -19.60 -14.07
C ILE A 228 -2.92 -19.23 -14.17
N VAL A 229 -3.31 -18.21 -13.42
CA VAL A 229 -4.63 -17.59 -13.55
C VAL A 229 -4.56 -16.47 -14.60
N PRO A 230 -5.44 -16.47 -15.62
CA PRO A 230 -5.44 -15.41 -16.62
C PRO A 230 -6.02 -14.09 -16.07
N GLY A 231 -5.65 -12.98 -16.70
CA GLY A 231 -6.21 -11.65 -16.42
C GLY A 231 -5.19 -10.65 -15.86
N VAL A 232 -5.72 -9.56 -15.31
CA VAL A 232 -4.95 -8.51 -14.61
C VAL A 232 -5.11 -8.73 -13.11
N LEU A 233 -4.02 -9.13 -12.47
CA LEU A 233 -3.96 -9.57 -11.07
C LEU A 233 -3.06 -8.65 -10.26
N THR A 234 -3.22 -8.71 -8.94
CA THR A 234 -2.36 -8.07 -7.94
C THR A 234 -1.31 -9.06 -7.43
N PRO A 235 -0.23 -8.61 -6.78
CA PRO A 235 0.81 -9.50 -6.26
C PRO A 235 0.25 -10.63 -5.37
N CYS A 236 -0.51 -10.31 -4.31
CA CYS A 236 -1.09 -11.32 -3.43
C CYS A 236 -2.31 -12.02 -4.06
N GLY A 237 -3.04 -11.35 -4.96
CA GLY A 237 -4.11 -11.99 -5.72
C GLY A 237 -3.62 -13.08 -6.68
N ALA A 238 -2.39 -12.97 -7.17
CA ALA A 238 -1.75 -13.96 -8.04
C ALA A 238 -0.94 -15.00 -7.27
N PHE A 239 -0.11 -14.55 -6.32
CA PHE A 239 0.94 -15.38 -5.71
C PHE A 239 0.63 -15.80 -4.27
N GLY A 240 -0.29 -15.10 -3.59
CA GLY A 240 -0.76 -15.40 -2.24
C GLY A 240 0.35 -15.76 -1.25
N GLU A 241 0.20 -16.91 -0.60
CA GLU A 241 1.10 -17.42 0.43
C GLU A 241 2.57 -17.55 -0.01
N LYS A 242 2.81 -17.86 -1.29
CA LYS A 242 4.17 -18.02 -1.80
C LYS A 242 4.93 -16.70 -1.77
N LEU A 243 4.29 -15.61 -2.18
CA LEU A 243 4.87 -14.27 -2.11
C LEU A 243 5.14 -13.88 -0.67
N VAL A 244 4.17 -14.09 0.24
CA VAL A 244 4.34 -13.81 1.67
C VAL A 244 5.58 -14.54 2.21
N THR A 245 5.68 -15.85 1.95
CA THR A 245 6.81 -16.67 2.41
C THR A 245 8.16 -16.15 1.90
N LEU A 246 8.22 -15.74 0.63
CA LEU A 246 9.45 -15.19 0.04
C LEU A 246 9.79 -13.81 0.61
N CYS A 247 8.81 -12.94 0.85
CA CYS A 247 9.06 -11.66 1.50
C CYS A 247 9.62 -11.86 2.92
N LEU A 248 8.99 -12.72 3.72
CA LEU A 248 9.46 -13.03 5.08
C LEU A 248 10.89 -13.58 5.08
N LYS A 249 11.18 -14.54 4.20
CA LYS A 249 12.53 -15.13 4.07
C LYS A 249 13.61 -14.11 3.68
N ASN A 250 13.22 -13.00 3.05
CA ASN A 250 14.14 -11.97 2.57
C ASN A 250 14.06 -10.68 3.41
N GLY A 251 13.72 -10.80 4.70
CA GLY A 251 13.88 -9.76 5.71
C GLY A 251 12.72 -8.78 5.82
N MET A 252 11.51 -9.20 5.42
CA MET A 252 10.27 -8.56 5.87
C MET A 252 9.85 -9.25 7.17
N ASP A 253 9.95 -8.56 8.31
CA ASP A 253 9.52 -9.09 9.58
C ASP A 253 8.04 -8.80 9.81
N VAL A 254 7.29 -9.83 10.20
CA VAL A 254 5.85 -9.73 10.44
C VAL A 254 5.50 -10.32 11.79
N SER A 255 4.64 -9.61 12.53
CA SER A 255 4.01 -10.11 13.75
C SER A 255 2.52 -9.79 13.72
N THR A 256 1.69 -10.74 14.15
CA THR A 256 0.25 -10.53 14.26
C THR A 256 -0.21 -10.75 15.69
N THR A 257 -0.96 -9.80 16.22
CA THR A 257 -1.64 -9.91 17.52
C THR A 257 -3.15 -9.90 17.31
N ILE A 258 -3.86 -10.52 18.25
CA ILE A 258 -5.30 -10.70 18.19
C ILE A 258 -5.88 -10.18 19.50
N SER A 259 -6.87 -9.30 19.40
CA SER A 259 -7.66 -8.84 20.53
C SER A 259 -9.14 -8.92 20.18
N THR A 260 -9.93 -9.54 21.03
CA THR A 260 -11.39 -9.39 20.99
C THR A 260 -11.78 -8.15 21.78
N GLU A 261 -12.66 -7.30 21.26
CA GLU A 261 -13.28 -6.26 22.08
C GLU A 261 -13.98 -6.93 23.28
N ASP A 262 -13.35 -6.89 24.45
CA ASP A 262 -14.08 -7.12 25.69
C ASP A 262 -15.11 -5.99 25.82
N LYS A 263 -16.37 -6.35 26.10
CA LYS A 263 -17.44 -5.41 26.44
C LYS A 263 -17.13 -4.67 27.75
N LYS A 264 -16.18 -3.73 27.75
CA LYS A 264 -15.88 -2.75 28.81
C LYS A 264 -15.20 -1.56 28.12
N THR A 265 -15.71 -0.34 28.09
CA THR A 265 -16.58 0.39 29.02
C THR A 265 -17.18 1.58 28.26
N LYS A 266 -18.38 2.00 28.66
CA LYS A 266 -19.04 3.24 28.22
C LYS A 266 -18.17 4.48 28.43
#